data_AF-W2L8J8-F1
#
_entry.id   AF-W2L8J8-F1
#
_cell.length_a   1.000
_cell.length_b   1.000
_cell.length_c   1.000
_cell.angle_alpha   90.00
_cell.angle_beta   90.00
_cell.angle_gamma   90.00
#
_symmetry.space_group_name_H-M   'P 1'
#
loop_
_entity.id
_entity.type
_entity.pdbx_description
1 polymer ?
#
loop_
_entity_poly.entity_id
_entity_poly.type
_entity_poly.pdbx_seq_one_letter_code
_entity_poly.pdbx_strand_id
1 'polypeptide(L)'
;MLYRATPPVWLNDATIRALCLRLCGEYPTCRFTGFQPATTRSKRTRNADEVVVDAAIRDLVIQQANEEGVETVMLPLNFMNYHWCCVTVMVIQKRIFYYDPLNQGPYMNAAKAVGTHLKLAGLQGYDVIPQNNPLQFDLFSCGVYVCWMFIRQVCQGAHPDMSKTSLTRRRFELFYYLLTGRLLTVEASKATPTATDDGTEEKLPPSRTDDEAGGDEELPPTQVA
;
A
#
# COMPACT_ATOMS: atom_id res chain seq x y z
N MET A 1 0.13 8.32 -20.87
CA MET A 1 0.41 7.90 -19.46
C MET A 1 1.90 7.96 -19.10
N LEU A 2 2.84 7.60 -19.99
CA LEU A 2 4.28 7.54 -19.69
C LEU A 2 4.89 8.85 -19.13
N TYR A 3 4.46 10.03 -19.62
CA TYR A 3 4.90 11.34 -19.11
C TYR A 3 4.53 11.64 -17.65
N ARG A 4 3.69 10.80 -17.01
CA ARG A 4 3.31 10.94 -15.60
C ARG A 4 4.18 10.11 -14.65
N ALA A 5 5.17 9.39 -15.18
CA ALA A 5 6.14 8.63 -14.38
C ALA A 5 7.09 9.53 -13.59
N THR A 6 7.47 10.67 -14.18
CA THR A 6 8.38 11.62 -13.56
C THR A 6 7.61 12.60 -12.66
N PRO A 7 7.95 12.72 -11.38
CA PRO A 7 7.48 13.81 -10.51
C PRO A 7 7.73 15.21 -11.10
N PRO A 8 6.91 16.23 -10.75
CA PRO A 8 5.73 16.19 -9.89
C PRO A 8 4.44 16.03 -10.70
N VAL A 9 3.97 14.79 -10.88
CA VAL A 9 2.73 14.53 -11.63
C VAL A 9 1.76 13.68 -10.83
N TRP A 10 0.51 14.15 -10.84
CA TRP A 10 -0.63 13.57 -10.17
C TRP A 10 -1.25 12.46 -11.01
N LEU A 11 -1.60 11.35 -10.37
CA LEU A 11 -2.44 10.35 -11.03
C LEU A 11 -3.87 10.87 -11.10
N ASN A 12 -4.53 10.66 -12.24
CA ASN A 12 -5.94 10.98 -12.42
C ASN A 12 -6.80 9.71 -12.33
N ASP A 13 -8.12 9.90 -12.41
CA ASP A 13 -9.13 8.86 -12.46
C ASP A 13 -8.80 7.77 -13.49
N ALA A 14 -8.32 8.14 -14.68
CA ALA A 14 -8.01 7.17 -15.72
C ALA A 14 -6.90 6.20 -15.29
N THR A 15 -5.84 6.68 -14.65
CA THR A 15 -4.75 5.81 -14.17
C THR A 15 -5.19 4.92 -13.02
N ILE A 16 -5.93 5.46 -12.04
CA ILE A 16 -6.40 4.65 -10.89
C ILE A 16 -7.44 3.62 -11.36
N ARG A 17 -8.35 3.99 -12.26
CA ARG A 17 -9.29 3.07 -12.90
C ARG A 17 -8.57 1.95 -13.64
N ALA A 18 -7.55 2.29 -14.44
CA ALA A 18 -6.77 1.30 -15.18
C ALA A 18 -6.10 0.29 -14.23
N LEU A 19 -5.59 0.75 -13.07
CA LEU A 19 -5.08 -0.16 -12.05
C LEU A 19 -6.17 -1.09 -11.51
N CYS A 20 -7.28 -0.53 -11.04
CA CYS A 20 -8.34 -1.33 -10.42
C CYS A 20 -8.88 -2.37 -11.41
N LEU A 21 -9.07 -2.01 -12.67
CA LEU A 21 -9.49 -2.94 -13.72
C LEU A 21 -8.43 -4.02 -14.02
N ARG A 22 -7.13 -3.65 -14.01
CA ARG A 22 -6.04 -4.63 -14.15
C ARG A 22 -6.09 -5.66 -13.03
N LEU A 23 -6.18 -5.20 -11.78
CA LEU A 23 -6.31 -6.07 -10.61
C LEU A 23 -7.53 -6.98 -10.72
N CYS A 24 -8.70 -6.46 -11.12
CA CYS A 24 -9.89 -7.29 -11.32
C CYS A 24 -9.73 -8.35 -12.43
N GLY A 25 -8.95 -8.05 -13.47
CA GLY A 25 -8.67 -9.00 -14.55
C GLY A 25 -7.69 -10.12 -14.13
N GLU A 26 -6.74 -9.82 -13.26
CA GLU A 26 -5.73 -10.78 -12.78
C GLU A 26 -6.18 -11.56 -11.53
N TYR A 27 -6.98 -10.91 -10.68
CA TYR A 27 -7.48 -11.45 -9.42
C TYR A 27 -9.02 -11.43 -9.46
N PRO A 28 -9.66 -12.51 -9.96
CA PRO A 28 -11.11 -12.60 -10.05
C PRO A 28 -11.84 -12.49 -8.71
N THR A 29 -11.13 -12.63 -7.59
CA THR A 29 -11.65 -12.44 -6.23
C THR A 29 -11.76 -10.97 -5.82
N CYS A 30 -11.30 -10.02 -6.64
CA CYS A 30 -11.41 -8.60 -6.34
C CYS A 30 -12.43 -7.85 -7.21
N ARG A 31 -13.00 -6.78 -6.67
CA ARG A 31 -13.99 -5.92 -7.34
C ARG A 31 -13.63 -4.45 -7.24
N PHE A 32 -13.99 -3.70 -8.27
CA PHE A 32 -13.86 -2.25 -8.34
C PHE A 32 -15.25 -1.63 -8.44
N THR A 33 -15.52 -0.64 -7.59
CA THR A 33 -16.86 -0.03 -7.41
C THR A 33 -17.06 1.27 -8.16
N GLY A 34 -16.05 1.76 -8.88
CA GLY A 34 -16.03 3.13 -9.37
C GLY A 34 -15.40 4.10 -8.38
N PHE A 35 -15.62 5.40 -8.56
CA PHE A 35 -15.05 6.44 -7.70
C PHE A 35 -16.13 7.00 -6.79
N GLN A 36 -15.80 7.20 -5.51
CA GLN A 36 -16.61 8.00 -4.60
C GLN A 36 -16.08 9.43 -4.55
N PRO A 37 -16.85 10.44 -4.99
CA PRO A 37 -16.57 11.82 -4.68
C PRO A 37 -16.62 12.03 -3.17
N ALA A 38 -15.55 12.60 -2.60
CA ALA A 38 -15.45 12.82 -1.15
C ALA A 38 -15.16 14.29 -0.85
N THR A 39 -15.62 14.75 0.31
CA THR A 39 -15.42 16.12 0.78
C THR A 39 -14.88 16.11 2.20
N THR A 40 -14.05 17.09 2.54
CA THR A 40 -13.60 17.29 3.92
C THR A 40 -14.63 18.06 4.70
N ARG A 41 -14.78 17.74 6.00
CA ARG A 41 -15.71 18.43 6.89
C ARG A 41 -14.98 19.37 7.83
N SER A 42 -15.49 20.60 7.93
CA SER A 42 -15.24 21.48 9.06
C SER A 42 -16.01 20.97 10.28
N LYS A 43 -15.42 21.07 11.49
CA LYS A 43 -16.03 20.61 12.76
C LYS A 43 -17.40 21.25 13.07
N ARG A 44 -17.83 22.29 12.34
CA ARG A 44 -18.97 23.16 12.69
C ARG A 44 -20.32 22.79 12.08
N THR A 45 -20.40 21.89 11.12
CA THR A 45 -21.67 21.55 10.43
C THR A 45 -21.89 20.04 10.44
N ARG A 46 -22.70 19.54 11.39
CA ARG A 46 -23.30 18.21 11.33
C ARG A 46 -24.73 18.38 10.85
N ASN A 47 -24.98 18.21 9.55
CA ASN A 47 -26.33 17.99 9.05
C ASN A 47 -26.63 16.50 9.11
N ALA A 48 -27.79 16.14 9.67
CA ALA A 48 -28.22 14.76 9.81
C ALA A 48 -28.52 14.08 8.47
N ASP A 49 -28.88 14.86 7.45
CA ASP A 49 -29.27 14.37 6.12
C ASP A 49 -28.12 14.34 5.09
N GLU A 50 -26.88 14.53 5.54
CA GLU A 50 -25.74 14.65 4.63
C GLU A 50 -25.31 13.28 4.07
N VAL A 51 -25.39 13.14 2.75
CA VAL A 51 -24.98 11.94 2.02
C VAL A 51 -23.46 11.78 2.09
N VAL A 52 -22.99 10.79 2.85
CA VAL A 52 -21.55 10.48 3.04
C VAL A 52 -21.00 9.65 1.87
N VAL A 53 -21.83 8.80 1.30
CA VAL A 53 -21.51 7.86 0.22
C VAL A 53 -22.63 7.94 -0.80
N ASP A 54 -22.30 8.01 -2.07
CA ASP A 54 -23.30 7.98 -3.14
C ASP A 54 -24.10 6.66 -3.04
N ALA A 55 -25.42 6.73 -3.18
CA ALA A 55 -26.28 5.58 -2.93
C ALA A 55 -25.98 4.42 -3.90
N ALA A 56 -25.72 4.71 -5.17
CA ALA A 56 -25.39 3.68 -6.16
C ALA A 56 -24.04 3.03 -5.85
N ILE A 57 -23.05 3.83 -5.43
CA ILE A 57 -21.74 3.31 -4.99
C ILE A 57 -21.89 2.46 -3.73
N ARG A 58 -22.63 2.94 -2.73
CA ARG A 58 -22.91 2.21 -1.48
C ARG A 58 -23.53 0.84 -1.76
N ASP A 59 -24.59 0.82 -2.56
CA ASP A 59 -25.34 -0.40 -2.86
C ASP A 59 -24.46 -1.37 -3.67
N LEU A 60 -23.65 -0.87 -4.61
CA LEU A 60 -22.70 -1.68 -5.35
C LEU A 60 -21.60 -2.28 -4.46
N VAL A 61 -21.03 -1.51 -3.53
CA VAL A 61 -20.03 -2.01 -2.57
C VAL A 61 -20.62 -3.16 -1.75
N ILE A 62 -21.84 -2.98 -1.22
CA ILE A 62 -22.51 -4.00 -0.40
C ILE A 62 -22.84 -5.24 -1.24
N GLN A 63 -23.35 -5.05 -2.45
CA GLN A 63 -23.65 -6.14 -3.38
C GLN A 63 -22.38 -6.96 -3.68
N GLN A 64 -21.30 -6.30 -4.09
CA GLN A 64 -20.02 -6.96 -4.42
C GLN A 64 -19.37 -7.64 -3.21
N ALA A 65 -19.48 -7.06 -2.01
CA ALA A 65 -18.95 -7.66 -0.79
C ALA A 65 -19.70 -8.93 -0.33
N ASN A 66 -20.94 -9.12 -0.81
CA ASN A 66 -21.75 -10.31 -0.55
C ASN A 66 -21.73 -11.31 -1.72
N GLU A 67 -21.04 -10.99 -2.82
CA GLU A 67 -20.89 -11.88 -3.97
C GLU A 67 -19.98 -13.07 -3.61
N GLU A 68 -20.38 -14.27 -4.01
CA GLU A 68 -19.60 -15.49 -3.77
C GLU A 68 -18.23 -15.41 -4.43
N GLY A 69 -17.18 -15.81 -3.69
CA GLY A 69 -15.80 -15.79 -4.17
C GLY A 69 -15.13 -14.40 -4.16
N VAL A 70 -15.83 -13.33 -3.79
CA VAL A 70 -15.20 -12.02 -3.60
C VAL A 70 -14.47 -11.96 -2.26
N GLU A 71 -13.19 -11.61 -2.32
CA GLU A 71 -12.32 -11.43 -1.16
C GLU A 71 -12.04 -9.95 -0.86
N THR A 72 -12.00 -9.10 -1.91
CA THR A 72 -11.60 -7.69 -1.78
C THR A 72 -12.47 -6.77 -2.64
N VAL A 73 -13.00 -5.70 -2.06
CA VAL A 73 -13.68 -4.63 -2.79
C VAL A 73 -12.89 -3.32 -2.66
N MET A 74 -12.51 -2.73 -3.79
CA MET A 74 -11.72 -1.50 -3.86
C MET A 74 -12.64 -0.29 -4.12
N LEU A 75 -12.49 0.75 -3.29
CA LEU A 75 -13.20 2.02 -3.41
C LEU A 75 -12.24 3.21 -3.27
N PRO A 76 -11.77 3.79 -4.39
CA PRO A 76 -10.99 5.03 -4.35
C PRO A 76 -11.89 6.23 -4.04
N LEU A 77 -11.39 7.13 -3.19
CA LEU A 77 -12.06 8.37 -2.79
C LEU A 77 -11.37 9.56 -3.45
N ASN A 78 -12.13 10.35 -4.20
CA ASN A 78 -11.63 11.51 -4.93
C ASN A 78 -12.09 12.81 -4.27
N PHE A 79 -11.15 13.60 -3.74
CA PHE A 79 -11.43 14.92 -3.17
C PHE A 79 -11.21 16.00 -4.22
N MET A 80 -12.20 16.20 -5.09
CA MET A 80 -12.22 17.26 -6.11
C MET A 80 -11.01 17.25 -7.06
N ASN A 81 -10.51 16.06 -7.41
CA ASN A 81 -9.27 15.84 -8.17
C ASN A 81 -8.01 16.42 -7.50
N TYR A 82 -8.11 16.85 -6.24
CA TYR A 82 -7.04 17.48 -5.47
C TYR A 82 -6.36 16.52 -4.47
N HIS A 83 -7.01 15.42 -4.11
CA HIS A 83 -6.42 14.43 -3.22
C HIS A 83 -7.08 13.06 -3.38
N TRP A 84 -6.31 12.00 -3.14
CA TRP A 84 -6.77 10.63 -3.21
C TRP A 84 -6.64 9.94 -1.85
N CYS A 85 -7.72 9.35 -1.40
CA CYS A 85 -7.75 8.36 -0.34
C CYS A 85 -8.35 7.06 -0.87
N CYS A 86 -8.40 6.02 -0.05
CA CYS A 86 -9.17 4.83 -0.40
C CYS A 86 -9.84 4.16 0.79
N VAL A 87 -10.86 3.40 0.46
CA VAL A 87 -11.47 2.38 1.30
C VAL A 87 -11.30 1.03 0.61
N THR A 88 -10.99 0.00 1.39
CA THR A 88 -10.92 -1.38 0.92
C THR A 88 -11.72 -2.27 1.85
N VAL A 89 -12.67 -3.04 1.32
CA VAL A 89 -13.42 -4.04 2.08
C VAL A 89 -12.74 -5.40 1.90
N MET A 90 -12.21 -5.95 2.99
CA MET A 90 -11.67 -7.29 3.06
C MET A 90 -12.77 -8.24 3.56
N VAL A 91 -13.35 -9.01 2.64
CA VAL A 91 -14.58 -9.77 2.86
C VAL A 91 -14.38 -10.91 3.84
N ILE A 92 -13.30 -11.69 3.67
CA ILE A 92 -13.00 -12.86 4.49
C ILE A 92 -12.69 -12.46 5.94
N GLN A 93 -11.86 -11.42 6.11
CA GLN A 93 -11.46 -10.93 7.43
C GLN A 93 -12.52 -10.06 8.11
N LYS A 94 -13.62 -9.75 7.41
CA LYS A 94 -14.66 -8.81 7.86
C LYS A 94 -14.05 -7.47 8.31
N ARG A 95 -13.22 -6.86 7.45
CA ARG A 95 -12.58 -5.56 7.72
C ARG A 95 -12.87 -4.55 6.63
N ILE A 96 -13.04 -3.30 7.02
CA ILE A 96 -13.12 -2.13 6.15
C ILE A 96 -11.91 -1.27 6.48
N PHE A 97 -10.89 -1.32 5.63
CA PHE A 97 -9.73 -0.45 5.74
C PHE A 97 -10.03 0.91 5.12
N TYR A 98 -9.61 1.98 5.80
CA TYR A 98 -9.59 3.32 5.23
C TYR A 98 -8.19 3.90 5.32
N TYR A 99 -7.79 4.62 4.30
CA TYR A 99 -6.41 5.05 4.13
C TYR A 99 -6.33 6.43 3.49
N ASP A 100 -5.63 7.33 4.15
CA ASP A 100 -5.15 8.57 3.58
C ASP A 100 -3.61 8.54 3.53
N PRO A 101 -2.99 8.63 2.34
CA PRO A 101 -1.55 8.73 2.21
C PRO A 101 -0.91 9.86 3.03
N LEU A 102 -1.62 10.97 3.25
CA LEU A 102 -1.13 12.09 4.05
C LEU A 102 -1.37 11.94 5.55
N ASN A 103 -2.21 10.98 5.94
CA ASN A 103 -2.73 10.83 7.31
C ASN A 103 -3.19 12.17 7.91
N GLN A 104 -3.83 13.01 7.09
CA GLN A 104 -4.33 14.32 7.48
C GLN A 104 -5.74 14.18 8.04
N GLY A 105 -5.96 14.75 9.22
CA GLY A 105 -7.20 14.62 9.98
C GLY A 105 -8.49 14.82 9.15
N PRO A 106 -8.62 15.88 8.34
CA PRO A 106 -9.83 16.10 7.54
C PRO A 106 -10.14 14.97 6.54
N TYR A 107 -9.14 14.48 5.82
CA TYR A 107 -9.30 13.41 4.83
C TYR A 107 -9.46 12.04 5.50
N MET A 108 -8.70 11.76 6.56
CA MET A 108 -8.85 10.55 7.37
C MET A 108 -10.25 10.45 7.99
N ASN A 109 -10.79 11.56 8.49
CA ASN A 109 -12.15 11.59 9.04
C ASN A 109 -13.20 11.34 7.96
N ALA A 110 -13.03 11.89 6.76
CA ALA A 110 -13.92 11.62 5.63
C ALA A 110 -13.86 10.16 5.20
N ALA A 111 -12.66 9.57 5.05
CA ALA A 111 -12.49 8.17 4.71
C ALA A 111 -13.06 7.22 5.79
N LYS A 112 -12.85 7.55 7.07
CA LYS A 112 -13.48 6.86 8.20
C LYS A 112 -15.00 6.95 8.16
N ALA A 113 -15.56 8.12 7.83
CA ALA A 113 -17.00 8.31 7.71
C ALA A 113 -17.59 7.42 6.60
N VAL A 114 -16.94 7.34 5.44
CA VAL A 114 -17.31 6.41 4.35
C VAL A 114 -17.33 4.96 4.86
N GLY A 115 -16.23 4.49 5.47
CA GLY A 115 -16.16 3.12 5.99
C GLY A 115 -17.19 2.83 7.08
N THR A 116 -17.46 3.79 7.96
CA THR A 116 -18.49 3.68 9.00
C THR A 116 -19.89 3.62 8.40
N HIS A 117 -20.17 4.40 7.36
CA HIS A 117 -21.45 4.38 6.67
C HIS A 117 -21.70 3.01 6.01
N LEU A 118 -20.69 2.45 5.32
CA LEU A 118 -20.78 1.11 4.72
C LEU A 118 -21.06 0.02 5.77
N LYS A 119 -20.37 0.09 6.93
CA LYS A 119 -20.63 -0.80 8.07
C LYS A 119 -22.10 -0.75 8.48
N LEU A 120 -22.63 0.44 8.71
CA LEU A 120 -24.01 0.61 9.18
C LEU A 120 -25.06 0.21 8.12
N ALA A 121 -24.78 0.44 6.84
CA ALA A 121 -25.71 0.23 5.75
C ALA A 121 -25.90 -1.24 5.34
N GLY A 122 -24.88 -2.09 5.50
CA GLY A 122 -25.01 -3.51 5.11
C GLY A 122 -23.82 -4.41 5.45
N LEU A 123 -22.82 -3.88 6.15
CA LEU A 123 -21.61 -4.61 6.55
C LEU A 123 -21.44 -4.59 8.07
N GLN A 124 -22.52 -4.79 8.84
CA GLN A 124 -22.55 -4.51 10.29
C GLN A 124 -21.54 -5.33 11.10
N GLY A 125 -21.21 -6.54 10.63
CA GLY A 125 -20.21 -7.42 11.24
C GLY A 125 -18.75 -7.06 10.93
N TYR A 126 -18.49 -5.98 10.18
CA TYR A 126 -17.13 -5.62 9.78
C TYR A 126 -16.48 -4.61 10.73
N ASP A 127 -15.17 -4.68 10.90
CA ASP A 127 -14.39 -3.68 11.65
C ASP A 127 -13.84 -2.57 10.75
N VAL A 128 -14.01 -1.31 11.15
CA VAL A 128 -13.51 -0.15 10.39
C VAL A 128 -12.15 0.27 10.94
N ILE A 129 -11.09 0.04 10.18
CA ILE A 129 -9.70 0.10 10.68
C ILE A 129 -8.87 1.10 9.85
N PRO A 130 -8.17 2.05 10.48
CA PRO A 130 -7.27 2.95 9.77
C PRO A 130 -6.05 2.19 9.22
N GLN A 131 -5.56 2.62 8.07
CA GLN A 131 -4.21 2.30 7.59
C GLN A 131 -3.36 3.57 7.66
N ASN A 132 -2.14 3.42 8.14
CA ASN A 132 -1.20 4.53 8.35
C ASN A 132 0.21 4.22 7.80
N ASN A 133 0.37 3.14 7.05
CA ASN A 133 1.64 2.75 6.46
C ASN A 133 1.39 2.17 5.06
N PRO A 134 1.98 2.73 4.00
CA PRO A 134 3.00 3.79 4.00
C PRO A 134 2.41 5.21 4.10
N LEU A 135 3.22 6.20 4.47
CA LEU A 135 2.83 7.62 4.46
C LEU A 135 3.54 8.34 3.32
N GLN A 136 2.82 9.20 2.61
CA GLN A 136 3.42 10.07 1.61
C GLN A 136 4.14 11.23 2.29
N PHE A 137 5.23 11.67 1.65
CA PHE A 137 6.07 12.79 2.11
C PHE A 137 6.07 13.96 1.11
N ASP A 138 5.44 13.81 -0.05
CA ASP A 138 5.31 14.86 -1.07
C ASP A 138 3.84 15.29 -1.25
N LEU A 139 3.61 16.25 -2.15
CA LEU A 139 2.30 16.86 -2.39
C LEU A 139 1.54 16.28 -3.61
N PHE A 140 2.08 15.26 -4.29
CA PHE A 140 1.59 14.85 -5.61
C PHE A 140 1.56 13.32 -5.82
N SER A 141 1.89 12.53 -4.80
CA SER A 141 1.94 11.07 -4.87
C SER A 141 0.73 10.35 -4.30
N CYS A 142 -0.30 11.04 -3.79
CA CYS A 142 -1.45 10.39 -3.14
C CYS A 142 -2.07 9.26 -3.98
N GLY A 143 -2.26 9.48 -5.28
CA GLY A 143 -2.73 8.44 -6.19
C GLY A 143 -1.79 7.24 -6.31
N VAL A 144 -0.47 7.44 -6.27
CA VAL A 144 0.53 6.35 -6.29
C VAL A 144 0.43 5.51 -5.02
N TYR A 145 0.32 6.17 -3.86
CA TYR A 145 0.16 5.49 -2.57
C TYR A 145 -1.17 4.73 -2.49
N VAL A 146 -2.28 5.30 -2.97
CA VAL A 146 -3.57 4.60 -3.08
C VAL A 146 -3.46 3.37 -3.99
N CYS A 147 -2.80 3.50 -5.14
CA CYS A 147 -2.55 2.39 -6.06
C CYS A 147 -1.80 1.24 -5.38
N TRP A 148 -0.69 1.56 -4.70
CA TRP A 148 0.09 0.55 -3.98
C TRP A 148 -0.63 -0.02 -2.76
N MET A 149 -1.50 0.76 -2.10
CA MET A 149 -2.36 0.24 -1.05
C MET A 149 -3.32 -0.82 -1.61
N PHE A 150 -3.96 -0.59 -2.77
CA PHE A 150 -4.79 -1.61 -3.40
C PHE A 150 -4.01 -2.86 -3.79
N ILE A 151 -2.84 -2.68 -4.43
CA ILE A 151 -1.95 -3.80 -4.77
C ILE A 151 -1.60 -4.60 -3.50
N ARG A 152 -1.26 -3.94 -2.40
CA ARG A 152 -0.94 -4.61 -1.13
C ARG A 152 -2.11 -5.45 -0.58
N GLN A 153 -3.33 -4.93 -0.66
CA GLN A 153 -4.51 -5.64 -0.12
C GLN A 153 -4.93 -6.82 -1.01
N VAL A 154 -4.85 -6.65 -2.34
CA VAL A 154 -5.21 -7.69 -3.31
C VAL A 154 -4.09 -8.75 -3.42
N CYS A 155 -2.85 -8.33 -3.55
CA CYS A 155 -1.68 -9.19 -3.67
C CYS A 155 -1.03 -9.37 -2.29
N GLN A 156 -1.54 -10.29 -1.47
CA GLN A 156 -1.13 -10.56 -0.07
C GLN A 156 0.34 -11.01 0.11
N GLY A 157 1.28 -10.12 -0.21
CA GLY A 157 2.73 -10.34 -0.24
C GLY A 157 3.51 -9.20 -0.88
N ALA A 158 2.83 -8.27 -1.57
CA ALA A 158 3.44 -7.04 -2.05
C ALA A 158 3.60 -6.03 -0.92
N HIS A 159 4.77 -6.01 -0.29
CA HIS A 159 5.18 -4.95 0.65
C HIS A 159 6.39 -4.19 0.12
N PRO A 160 6.23 -3.47 -1.00
CA PRO A 160 7.33 -2.72 -1.57
C PRO A 160 7.78 -1.59 -0.64
N ASP A 161 9.07 -1.27 -0.70
CA ASP A 161 9.59 -0.05 -0.08
C ASP A 161 8.96 1.19 -0.74
N MET A 162 8.20 1.94 0.06
CA MET A 162 7.50 3.18 -0.33
C MET A 162 8.17 4.42 0.29
N SER A 163 9.45 4.31 0.66
CA SER A 163 10.28 5.41 1.13
C SER A 163 10.54 6.47 0.04
N LYS A 164 11.08 7.61 0.47
CA LYS A 164 11.41 8.72 -0.42
C LYS A 164 12.40 8.37 -1.52
N THR A 165 13.40 7.55 -1.21
CA THR A 165 14.42 7.12 -2.17
C THR A 165 13.86 6.15 -3.20
N SER A 166 12.88 5.32 -2.81
CA SER A 166 12.29 4.31 -3.68
C SER A 166 11.12 4.82 -4.53
N LEU A 167 10.52 5.97 -4.22
CA LEU A 167 9.27 6.41 -4.84
C LEU A 167 9.34 6.57 -6.37
N THR A 168 10.44 7.08 -6.93
CA THR A 168 10.63 7.16 -8.39
C THR A 168 10.56 5.77 -9.03
N ARG A 169 11.20 4.77 -8.40
CA ARG A 169 11.11 3.37 -8.81
C ARG A 169 9.69 2.83 -8.65
N ARG A 170 8.99 3.13 -7.54
CA ARG A 170 7.59 2.71 -7.31
C ARG A 170 6.63 3.27 -8.36
N ARG A 171 6.85 4.50 -8.80
CA ARG A 171 6.11 5.11 -9.92
C ARG A 171 6.35 4.34 -11.20
N PHE A 172 7.61 4.13 -11.57
CA PHE A 172 7.96 3.37 -12.77
C PHE A 172 7.35 1.97 -12.76
N GLU A 173 7.49 1.23 -11.66
CA GLU A 173 6.94 -0.12 -11.51
C GLU A 173 5.42 -0.15 -11.60
N LEU A 174 4.73 0.86 -11.04
CA LEU A 174 3.28 1.01 -11.21
C LEU A 174 2.91 1.19 -12.69
N PHE A 175 3.62 2.07 -13.42
CA PHE A 175 3.39 2.23 -14.86
C PHE A 175 3.71 0.97 -15.67
N TYR A 176 4.80 0.29 -15.34
CA TYR A 176 5.18 -0.97 -15.95
C TYR A 176 4.10 -2.04 -15.74
N TYR A 177 3.57 -2.14 -14.51
CA TYR A 177 2.47 -3.04 -14.19
C TYR A 177 1.21 -2.74 -15.00
N LEU A 178 0.80 -1.46 -15.10
CA LEU A 178 -0.36 -1.07 -15.90
C LEU A 178 -0.23 -1.49 -17.38
N LEU A 179 0.98 -1.36 -17.93
CA LEU A 179 1.27 -1.69 -19.32
C LEU A 179 1.38 -3.21 -19.58
N THR A 180 1.95 -3.96 -18.66
CA THR A 180 2.38 -5.34 -18.90
C THR A 180 1.64 -6.40 -18.09
N GLY A 181 0.95 -6.02 -17.02
CA GLY A 181 0.41 -6.94 -16.01
C GLY A 181 1.48 -7.58 -15.12
N ARG A 182 2.75 -7.19 -15.24
CA ARG A 182 3.84 -7.77 -14.45
C ARG A 182 4.18 -6.92 -13.25
N LEU A 183 3.99 -7.50 -12.06
CA LEU A 183 4.30 -6.84 -10.79
C LEU A 183 5.71 -7.23 -10.33
N LEU A 184 6.71 -6.47 -10.77
CA LEU A 184 8.14 -6.74 -10.52
C LEU A 184 8.48 -6.92 -9.03
N THR A 185 7.73 -6.28 -8.14
CA THR A 185 7.95 -6.39 -6.69
C THR A 185 7.63 -7.76 -6.14
N VAL A 186 6.56 -8.39 -6.65
CA VAL A 186 6.15 -9.72 -6.24
C VAL A 186 7.05 -10.77 -6.89
N GLU A 187 7.47 -10.54 -8.13
CA GLU A 187 8.45 -11.42 -8.81
C GLU A 187 9.79 -11.45 -8.04
N ALA A 188 10.30 -10.30 -7.59
CA ALA A 188 11.54 -10.23 -6.81
C ALA A 188 11.41 -10.88 -5.42
N SER A 189 10.27 -10.72 -4.73
CA SER A 189 10.02 -11.39 -3.45
C SER A 189 9.95 -12.91 -3.56
N LYS A 190 9.42 -13.44 -4.67
CA LYS A 190 9.42 -14.90 -4.94
C LYS A 190 10.79 -15.44 -5.37
N ALA A 191 11.63 -14.61 -5.95
CA ALA A 191 12.97 -14.97 -6.42
C ALA A 191 14.04 -14.96 -5.31
N THR A 192 13.73 -14.46 -4.12
CA THR A 192 14.65 -14.53 -2.97
C THR A 192 14.42 -15.88 -2.27
N PRO A 193 15.37 -16.84 -2.31
CA PRO A 193 15.20 -18.08 -1.56
C PRO A 193 15.13 -17.73 -0.07
N THR A 194 14.13 -18.28 0.63
CA THR A 194 14.21 -18.43 2.09
C THR A 194 15.54 -19.10 2.39
N ALA A 195 16.42 -18.41 3.10
CA ALA A 195 17.61 -19.03 3.66
C ALA A 195 17.14 -20.30 4.39
N THR A 196 17.58 -21.44 3.89
CA THR A 196 17.39 -22.73 4.54
C THR A 196 18.00 -22.63 5.92
N ASP A 197 17.13 -22.79 6.92
CA ASP A 197 17.48 -23.23 8.26
C ASP A 197 18.13 -24.62 8.11
N ASP A 198 19.43 -24.64 7.86
CA ASP A 198 20.24 -25.85 7.94
C ASP A 198 20.86 -25.90 9.33
N GLY A 199 20.06 -26.43 10.26
CA GLY A 199 20.53 -26.89 11.54
C GLY A 199 21.47 -28.07 11.36
N THR A 200 22.75 -27.78 11.17
CA THR A 200 23.84 -28.71 11.48
C THR A 200 24.99 -27.93 12.13
N GLU A 201 25.04 -28.02 13.45
CA GLU A 201 26.23 -27.71 14.24
C GLU A 201 27.38 -28.61 13.78
N GLU A 202 28.35 -28.06 13.04
CA GLU A 202 29.66 -28.70 12.92
C GLU A 202 30.62 -28.06 13.93
N LYS A 203 30.80 -28.78 15.04
CA LYS A 203 31.67 -28.46 16.16
C LYS A 203 33.14 -28.50 15.72
N LEU A 204 33.75 -27.35 15.51
CA LEU A 204 35.21 -27.24 15.33
C LEU A 204 35.93 -27.65 16.63
N PRO A 205 36.95 -28.53 16.58
CA PRO A 205 37.71 -28.92 17.76
C PRO A 205 38.64 -27.79 18.24
N PRO A 206 38.97 -27.71 19.54
CA PRO A 206 39.80 -26.64 20.08
C PRO A 206 41.23 -26.75 19.55
N SER A 207 41.74 -25.67 18.96
CA SER A 207 43.16 -25.53 18.62
C SER A 207 43.98 -25.38 19.90
N ARG A 208 44.95 -26.29 20.07
CA ARG A 208 45.94 -26.30 21.15
C ARG A 208 46.79 -25.04 21.11
N THR A 209 46.91 -24.38 22.26
CA THR A 209 48.01 -23.47 22.60
C THR A 209 49.25 -24.30 22.91
N ASP A 210 50.33 -24.09 22.18
CA ASP A 210 51.69 -24.41 22.61
C ASP A 210 52.55 -23.16 22.39
N ASP A 211 53.37 -22.89 23.40
CA ASP A 211 54.12 -21.68 23.70
C ASP A 211 55.38 -21.46 22.85
N GLU A 212 55.80 -20.19 22.84
CA GLU A 212 57.18 -19.65 22.80
C GLU A 212 58.10 -19.95 21.59
N ALA A 213 58.55 -18.88 20.91
CA ALA A 213 59.89 -18.30 21.14
C ALA A 213 60.29 -17.27 20.06
N GLY A 214 60.62 -16.05 20.51
CA GLY A 214 61.84 -15.33 20.09
C GLY A 214 61.80 -14.44 18.84
N GLY A 215 62.11 -13.16 19.04
CA GLY A 215 62.83 -12.36 18.04
C GLY A 215 62.33 -10.92 17.87
N ASP A 216 62.97 -10.00 18.58
CA ASP A 216 62.94 -8.54 18.35
C ASP A 216 63.20 -8.18 16.88
N GLU A 217 62.52 -7.14 16.37
CA GLU A 217 63.23 -6.02 15.75
C GLU A 217 62.37 -4.73 15.69
N GLU A 218 63.06 -3.64 16.00
CA GLU A 218 62.62 -2.27 16.27
C GLU A 218 62.11 -1.51 15.03
N LEU A 219 61.22 -0.54 15.27
CA LEU A 219 60.73 0.47 14.31
C LEU A 219 61.87 1.40 13.80
N PRO A 220 61.63 2.18 12.72
CA PRO A 220 61.37 3.60 13.02
C PRO A 220 60.27 4.28 12.15
N PRO A 221 59.76 5.44 12.59
CA PRO A 221 58.65 6.17 12.00
C PRO A 221 59.11 7.22 10.98
N THR A 222 58.23 7.69 10.09
CA THR A 222 58.42 8.96 9.38
C THR A 222 57.09 9.69 9.18
N GLN A 223 56.92 10.78 9.92
CA GLN A 223 55.97 11.86 9.69
C GLN A 223 56.42 12.72 8.50
N VAL A 224 55.49 13.43 7.84
CA VAL A 224 55.53 14.86 7.39
C VAL A 224 54.13 15.15 6.79
N ALA A 225 53.37 16.25 6.96
CA ALA A 225 53.40 17.49 7.75
C ALA A 225 51.93 17.93 7.95
#